data_AF-F4WNG9-F1
#
_entry.id   AF-F4WNG9-F1
#
_cell.length_a   1.000
_cell.length_b   1.000
_cell.length_c   1.000
_cell.angle_alpha   90.00
_cell.angle_beta   90.00
_cell.angle_gamma   90.00
#
_symmetry.space_group_name_H-M   'P 1'
#
loop_
_entity.id
_entity.type
_entity.pdbx_description
1 polymer ?
#
loop_
_entity_poly.entity_id
_entity_poly.type
_entity_poly.pdbx_seq_one_letter_code
_entity_poly.pdbx_strand_id
1 'polypeptide(L)'
;LQVMIHYSFDYPDFNAEIQLVRLNSQHFVTINPAEMYSKSEVKDLKISTRKCIFSEEADKVLYANVKERNLTFTAYSYHNCLAECRATFFDNSWPDMNQKQQNFPKTLDDVNKVPCGCIPDCLLYYYPIESSFGTLDNTVYYNGVSFSKSPGNTTSNYSVIHIFFNDLVAFQYRRSVNYSWRNVFASFGGLLGLFAGFSLMSIFEFLYFFIIRVITDACINSMKHSNI
;
A
#
# COMPACT_ATOMS: atom_id res chain seq x y z
N LEU A 1 -22.07 5.65 21.28
CA LEU A 1 -21.94 4.72 20.13
C LEU A 1 -20.60 5.01 19.46
N GLN A 2 -19.86 3.99 19.05
CA GLN A 2 -18.61 4.13 18.31
C GLN A 2 -18.83 3.64 16.87
N VAL A 3 -18.44 4.45 15.89
CA VAL A 3 -18.55 4.16 14.46
C VAL A 3 -17.13 4.11 13.89
N MET A 4 -16.82 3.05 13.13
CA MET A 4 -15.53 2.86 12.47
C MET A 4 -15.73 2.94 10.96
N ILE A 5 -14.92 3.73 10.28
CA ILE A 5 -14.95 3.91 8.84
C ILE A 5 -13.66 3.33 8.27
N HIS A 6 -13.81 2.35 7.39
CA HIS A 6 -12.71 1.59 6.79
C HIS A 6 -13.07 1.10 5.39
N TYR A 7 -12.08 0.60 4.66
CA TYR A 7 -12.28 -0.03 3.37
C TYR A 7 -13.02 -1.36 3.50
N SER A 8 -13.91 -1.68 2.56
CA SER A 8 -14.81 -2.84 2.66
C SER A 8 -14.10 -4.19 2.68
N PHE A 9 -12.86 -4.27 2.17
CA PHE A 9 -12.05 -5.48 2.18
C PHE A 9 -11.08 -5.56 3.36
N ASP A 10 -10.99 -4.50 4.16
CA ASP A 10 -10.12 -4.45 5.33
C ASP A 10 -10.90 -4.80 6.60
N TYR A 11 -10.24 -5.51 7.51
CA TYR A 11 -10.74 -5.74 8.84
C TYR A 11 -10.83 -4.41 9.62
N PRO A 12 -11.98 -4.10 10.25
CA PRO A 12 -12.12 -2.93 11.11
C PRO A 12 -11.29 -3.11 12.39
N ASP A 13 -10.09 -2.53 12.39
CA ASP A 13 -9.22 -2.47 13.56
C ASP A 13 -9.20 -1.05 14.17
N PHE A 14 -8.55 -0.88 15.33
CA PHE A 14 -8.32 0.41 15.96
C PHE A 14 -7.56 1.42 15.09
N ASN A 15 -6.95 0.98 13.99
CA ASN A 15 -6.33 1.84 12.99
C ASN A 15 -7.33 2.47 12.01
N ALA A 16 -8.61 2.05 12.02
CA ALA A 16 -9.67 2.66 11.23
C ALA A 16 -10.05 4.04 11.81
N GLU A 17 -10.64 4.89 10.98
CA GLU A 17 -11.12 6.20 11.42
C GLU A 17 -12.33 6.01 12.35
N ILE A 18 -12.24 6.55 13.56
CA ILE A 18 -13.23 6.35 14.62
C ILE A 18 -14.00 7.64 14.88
N GLN A 19 -15.33 7.58 14.74
CA GLN A 19 -16.25 8.61 15.21
C GLN A 19 -16.96 8.16 16.49
N LEU A 20 -16.85 8.97 17.54
CA LEU A 20 -17.66 8.83 18.75
C LEU A 20 -18.96 9.63 18.61
N VAL A 21 -20.08 8.96 18.81
CA VAL A 21 -21.43 9.54 18.73
C VAL A 21 -21.98 9.70 20.14
N ARG A 22 -22.27 10.95 20.50
CA ARG A 22 -22.89 11.33 21.78
C ARG A 22 -24.41 11.09 21.70
N LEU A 23 -25.03 10.96 22.87
CA LEU A 23 -26.48 10.85 22.97
C LEU A 23 -27.12 12.23 22.79
N ASN A 24 -28.35 12.27 22.27
CA ASN A 24 -29.14 13.49 22.07
C ASN A 24 -28.44 14.54 21.18
N SER A 25 -27.58 14.08 20.27
CA SER A 25 -26.89 14.92 19.30
C SER A 25 -27.11 14.43 17.88
N GLN A 26 -27.07 15.38 16.96
CA GLN A 26 -27.01 15.15 15.53
C GLN A 26 -25.56 15.29 15.06
N HIS A 27 -25.04 14.28 14.39
CA HIS A 27 -23.67 14.24 13.88
C HIS A 27 -23.68 14.28 12.35
N PHE A 28 -22.82 15.10 11.78
CA PHE A 28 -22.51 15.14 10.35
C PHE A 28 -21.06 14.69 10.20
N VAL A 29 -20.86 13.56 9.54
CA VAL A 29 -19.55 12.98 9.26
C VAL A 29 -19.34 13.02 7.76
N THR A 30 -18.35 13.80 7.39
CA THR A 30 -17.92 13.98 6.02
C THR A 30 -16.72 13.07 5.76
N ILE A 31 -16.76 12.29 4.70
CA ILE A 31 -15.66 11.42 4.28
C ILE A 31 -14.94 12.05 3.08
N ASN A 32 -13.61 12.16 3.17
CA ASN A 32 -12.74 12.68 2.11
C ASN A 32 -11.93 11.53 1.50
N PRO A 33 -12.51 10.68 0.62
CA PRO A 33 -11.90 9.44 0.19
C PRO A 33 -10.62 9.72 -0.60
N ALA A 34 -9.66 8.81 -0.45
CA ALA A 34 -8.44 8.91 -1.21
C ALA A 34 -7.71 7.58 -1.36
N GLU A 35 -6.94 7.51 -2.44
CA GLU A 35 -6.30 6.30 -2.93
C GLU A 35 -4.83 6.57 -3.18
N MET A 36 -3.96 5.67 -2.73
CA MET A 36 -2.56 5.65 -3.13
C MET A 36 -2.32 4.45 -4.02
N TYR A 37 -1.93 4.67 -5.27
CA TYR A 37 -1.59 3.60 -6.21
C TYR A 37 -0.13 3.67 -6.64
N SER A 38 0.47 2.51 -6.84
CA SER A 38 1.82 2.37 -7.38
C SER A 38 1.78 2.01 -8.85
N LYS A 39 2.59 2.69 -9.67
CA LYS A 39 2.66 2.36 -11.10
C LYS A 39 3.29 0.98 -11.36
N SER A 40 3.08 0.46 -12.57
CA SER A 40 3.63 -0.83 -13.00
C SER A 40 5.16 -0.91 -12.94
N GLU A 41 5.90 0.18 -13.14
CA GLU A 41 7.37 0.15 -13.03
C GLU A 41 7.84 -0.15 -11.60
N VAL A 42 6.98 0.07 -10.59
CA VAL A 42 7.24 -0.31 -9.19
C VAL A 42 7.07 -1.82 -9.00
N LYS A 43 6.23 -2.48 -9.81
CA LYS A 43 6.02 -3.93 -9.75
C LYS A 43 7.27 -4.70 -10.15
N ASP A 44 8.04 -4.17 -11.11
CA ASP A 44 9.29 -4.78 -11.58
C ASP A 44 10.43 -4.73 -10.56
N LEU A 45 10.31 -3.89 -9.53
CA LEU A 45 11.28 -3.81 -8.44
C LEU A 45 11.11 -4.95 -7.43
N LYS A 46 12.22 -5.42 -6.87
CA LYS A 46 12.21 -6.37 -5.75
C LYS A 46 11.47 -5.77 -4.56
N ILE A 47 10.72 -6.62 -3.84
CA ILE A 47 9.95 -6.27 -2.64
C ILE A 47 10.79 -5.50 -1.61
N SER A 48 12.06 -5.89 -1.41
CA SER A 48 12.98 -5.23 -0.47
C SER A 48 13.29 -3.77 -0.83
N THR A 49 13.31 -3.43 -2.12
CA THR A 49 13.59 -2.06 -2.60
C THR A 49 12.32 -1.21 -2.57
N ARG A 50 11.18 -1.76 -3.03
CA ARG A 50 9.92 -1.00 -3.10
C ARG A 50 9.17 -0.94 -1.76
N LYS A 51 9.48 -1.82 -0.79
CA LYS A 51 8.89 -1.86 0.56
C LYS A 51 7.34 -1.92 0.59
N CYS A 52 6.72 -2.43 -0.47
CA CYS A 52 5.29 -2.68 -0.55
C CYS A 52 5.02 -3.94 -1.39
N ILE A 53 3.81 -4.50 -1.27
CA ILE A 53 3.38 -5.67 -2.03
C ILE A 53 2.01 -5.43 -2.68
N PHE A 54 1.78 -6.03 -3.85
CA PHE A 54 0.48 -6.04 -4.49
C PHE A 54 -0.33 -7.25 -3.99
N SER A 55 -1.65 -7.13 -3.86
CA SER A 55 -2.49 -8.22 -3.33
C SER A 55 -2.29 -9.54 -4.07
N GLU A 56 -2.23 -9.51 -5.41
CA GLU A 56 -2.01 -10.71 -6.25
C GLU A 56 -0.64 -11.39 -6.03
N GLU A 57 0.36 -10.62 -5.61
CA GLU A 57 1.71 -11.10 -5.35
C GLU A 57 1.84 -11.64 -3.92
N ALA A 58 1.10 -11.05 -2.98
CA ALA A 58 1.06 -11.48 -1.59
C ALA A 58 0.62 -12.94 -1.44
N ASP A 59 -0.40 -13.38 -2.18
CA ASP A 59 -0.85 -14.78 -2.19
C ASP A 59 0.26 -15.76 -2.56
N LYS A 60 1.17 -15.38 -3.47
CA LYS A 60 2.28 -16.22 -3.93
C LYS A 60 3.51 -16.12 -3.04
N VAL A 61 3.75 -14.98 -2.39
CA VAL A 61 4.99 -14.73 -1.63
C VAL A 61 4.80 -15.00 -0.15
N LEU A 62 3.73 -14.45 0.44
CA LEU A 62 3.47 -14.54 1.88
C LEU A 62 2.73 -15.81 2.24
N TYR A 63 1.83 -16.27 1.36
CA TYR A 63 0.93 -17.39 1.67
C TYR A 63 1.29 -18.71 0.98
N ALA A 64 2.36 -18.77 0.20
CA ALA A 64 2.77 -20.02 -0.49
C ALA A 64 3.03 -21.21 0.43
N ASN A 65 3.45 -20.96 1.68
CA ASN A 65 3.80 -22.01 2.65
C ASN A 65 2.80 -22.13 3.81
N VAL A 66 1.69 -21.37 3.77
CA VAL A 66 0.69 -21.33 4.83
C VAL A 66 -0.46 -22.27 4.45
N LYS A 67 -0.51 -23.44 5.10
CA LYS A 67 -1.49 -24.51 4.78
C LYS A 67 -2.90 -24.21 5.31
N GLU A 68 -3.02 -23.45 6.39
CA GLU A 68 -4.30 -23.11 7.04
C GLU A 68 -4.25 -21.64 7.47
N ARG A 69 -5.30 -20.86 7.13
CA ARG A 69 -5.47 -19.47 7.58
C ARG A 69 -6.62 -19.43 8.59
N ASN A 70 -6.42 -18.81 9.77
CA ASN A 70 -7.47 -18.65 10.79
C ASN A 70 -8.56 -17.66 10.36
N LEU A 71 -8.21 -16.67 9.55
CA LEU A 71 -9.13 -15.73 8.89
C LEU A 71 -8.87 -15.80 7.38
N THR A 72 -9.92 -15.93 6.57
CA THR A 72 -9.80 -16.01 5.11
C THR A 72 -10.29 -14.73 4.47
N PHE A 73 -9.43 -13.71 4.42
CA PHE A 73 -9.72 -12.51 3.66
C PHE A 73 -9.60 -12.77 2.15
N THR A 74 -10.45 -12.13 1.35
CA THR A 74 -10.49 -12.29 -0.11
C THR A 74 -9.31 -11.63 -0.82
N ALA A 75 -8.78 -10.56 -0.23
CA ALA A 75 -7.62 -9.83 -0.72
C ALA A 75 -6.63 -9.61 0.44
N TYR A 76 -5.35 -9.61 0.10
CA TYR A 76 -4.32 -9.19 1.04
C TYR A 76 -4.45 -7.70 1.27
N SER A 77 -4.44 -7.32 2.55
CA SER A 77 -4.10 -5.98 2.97
C SER A 77 -3.20 -6.05 4.20
N TYR A 78 -2.46 -4.97 4.43
CA TYR A 78 -1.64 -4.82 5.61
C TYR A 78 -2.47 -4.95 6.89
N HIS A 79 -3.69 -4.39 6.89
CA HIS A 79 -4.63 -4.49 8.00
C HIS A 79 -5.11 -5.92 8.23
N ASN A 80 -5.48 -6.63 7.16
CA ASN A 80 -5.89 -8.04 7.23
C ASN A 80 -4.78 -8.95 7.76
N CYS A 81 -3.54 -8.75 7.28
CA CYS A 81 -2.36 -9.48 7.75
C CYS A 81 -2.09 -9.24 9.24
N LEU A 82 -2.21 -7.99 9.71
CA LEU A 82 -2.06 -7.68 11.13
C LEU A 82 -3.20 -8.25 11.97
N ALA A 83 -4.43 -8.25 11.47
CA ALA A 83 -5.59 -8.84 12.14
C ALA A 83 -5.42 -10.36 12.30
N GLU A 84 -5.01 -11.06 11.24
CA GLU A 84 -4.64 -12.49 11.27
C GLU A 84 -3.55 -12.75 12.32
N CYS A 85 -2.50 -11.94 12.30
CA CYS A 85 -1.39 -12.06 13.24
C CYS A 85 -1.86 -11.90 14.68
N ARG A 86 -2.64 -10.84 14.99
CA ARG A 86 -3.19 -10.61 16.34
C ARG A 86 -4.11 -11.75 16.77
N ALA A 87 -4.97 -12.25 15.88
CA ALA A 87 -5.83 -13.38 16.18
C ALA A 87 -5.03 -14.60 16.65
N THR A 88 -3.88 -14.89 16.02
CA THR A 88 -3.02 -16.00 16.45
C THR A 88 -2.41 -15.82 17.85
N PHE A 89 -2.17 -14.59 18.30
CA PHE A 89 -1.70 -14.33 19.66
C PHE A 89 -2.80 -14.57 20.68
N PHE A 90 -4.05 -14.19 20.37
CA PHE A 90 -5.19 -14.38 21.25
C PHE A 90 -5.64 -15.85 21.33
N ASP A 91 -5.60 -16.61 20.22
CA ASP A 91 -5.90 -18.06 20.25
C ASP A 91 -4.94 -18.82 21.17
N ASN A 92 -3.66 -18.44 21.22
CA ASN A 92 -2.66 -19.06 22.10
C ASN A 92 -2.86 -18.71 23.60
N SER A 93 -3.78 -17.81 23.93
CA SER A 93 -4.13 -17.45 25.32
C SER A 93 -5.32 -18.24 25.86
N TRP A 94 -6.01 -19.02 25.01
CA TRP A 94 -7.05 -19.97 25.41
C TRP A 94 -6.48 -21.40 25.50
N PRO A 95 -6.70 -22.12 26.61
CA PRO A 95 -5.95 -23.33 26.93
C PRO A 95 -6.45 -24.60 26.24
N ASP A 96 -6.98 -24.52 25.00
CA ASP A 96 -7.45 -25.73 24.31
C ASP A 96 -7.58 -25.63 22.77
N MET A 97 -6.54 -25.19 22.06
CA MET A 97 -6.42 -25.54 20.63
C MET A 97 -4.97 -25.87 20.24
N ASN A 98 -4.73 -27.15 19.99
CA ASN A 98 -3.48 -27.68 19.45
C ASN A 98 -3.38 -27.37 17.95
N GLN A 99 -2.78 -26.24 17.58
CA GLN A 99 -2.30 -26.06 16.20
C GLN A 99 -0.81 -25.73 16.19
N LYS A 100 -0.09 -26.53 15.41
CA LYS A 100 1.36 -26.52 15.26
C LYS A 100 1.81 -25.14 14.80
N GLN A 101 2.46 -24.42 15.70
CA GLN A 101 3.14 -23.16 15.46
C GLN A 101 4.11 -23.29 14.26
N GLN A 102 3.91 -22.44 13.26
CA GLN A 102 5.08 -21.84 12.60
C GLN A 102 5.74 -20.93 13.63
N ASN A 103 7.04 -21.10 13.83
CA ASN A 103 7.86 -20.38 14.81
C ASN A 103 7.72 -18.86 14.68
N PHE A 104 6.82 -18.26 15.44
CA PHE A 104 6.84 -16.83 15.74
C PHE A 104 7.32 -16.64 17.19
N PRO A 105 8.32 -15.79 17.43
CA PRO A 105 8.95 -15.66 18.75
C PRO A 105 7.91 -15.22 19.78
N LYS A 106 7.74 -16.04 20.82
CA LYS A 106 6.79 -15.86 21.93
C LYS A 106 7.18 -14.78 22.93
N THR A 107 8.24 -14.03 22.67
CA THR A 107 8.78 -13.04 23.60
C THR A 107 8.66 -11.64 23.01
N LEU A 108 7.94 -10.78 23.74
CA LEU A 108 7.85 -9.34 23.53
C LEU A 108 9.17 -8.65 23.95
N ASP A 109 10.31 -9.17 23.50
CA ASP A 109 11.64 -8.67 23.90
C ASP A 109 12.39 -7.99 22.74
N ASP A 110 11.72 -7.72 21.62
CA ASP A 110 12.37 -7.15 20.45
C ASP A 110 11.50 -6.04 19.85
N VAL A 111 11.53 -4.86 20.47
CA VAL A 111 10.90 -3.60 19.99
C VAL A 111 11.34 -3.23 18.55
N ASN A 112 12.41 -3.85 18.05
CA ASN A 112 12.96 -3.65 16.71
C ASN A 112 12.49 -4.64 15.64
N LYS A 113 11.72 -5.68 16.01
CA LYS A 113 11.17 -6.64 15.05
C LYS A 113 9.67 -6.46 14.98
N VAL A 114 9.18 -5.98 13.83
CA VAL A 114 7.74 -5.89 13.57
C VAL A 114 7.15 -7.28 13.89
N PRO A 115 6.22 -7.40 14.85
CA PRO A 115 5.82 -8.69 15.44
C PRO A 115 5.15 -9.64 14.42
N CYS A 116 4.90 -9.15 13.21
CA CYS A 116 4.29 -9.84 12.09
C CYS A 116 5.06 -9.45 10.82
N GLY A 117 5.45 -10.40 9.97
CA GLY A 117 6.15 -10.15 8.70
C GLY A 117 5.28 -9.50 7.61
N CYS A 118 4.32 -8.66 8.00
CA CYS A 118 3.37 -7.99 7.11
C CYS A 118 4.06 -6.86 6.34
N ILE A 119 3.76 -6.77 5.05
CA ILE A 119 4.33 -5.80 4.13
C ILE A 119 3.21 -4.83 3.72
N PRO A 120 3.43 -3.50 3.74
CA PRO A 120 2.41 -2.55 3.33
C PRO A 120 1.91 -2.77 1.91
N ASP A 121 0.66 -2.42 1.63
CA ASP A 121 0.09 -2.51 0.29
C ASP A 121 0.71 -1.47 -0.66
N CYS A 122 0.91 -1.87 -1.91
CA CYS A 122 1.26 -0.93 -2.99
C CYS A 122 0.04 -0.15 -3.49
N LEU A 123 -1.18 -0.60 -3.14
CA LEU A 123 -2.47 0.03 -3.42
C LEU A 123 -3.22 0.18 -2.10
N LEU A 124 -3.46 1.41 -1.65
CA LEU A 124 -4.07 1.68 -0.35
C LEU A 124 -5.26 2.62 -0.51
N TYR A 125 -6.36 2.31 0.17
CA TYR A 125 -7.55 3.14 0.27
C TYR A 125 -7.64 3.72 1.68
N TYR A 126 -7.79 5.04 1.80
CA TYR A 126 -7.91 5.71 3.09
C TYR A 126 -9.11 6.66 3.09
N TYR A 127 -9.85 6.69 4.20
CA TYR A 127 -11.13 7.40 4.33
C TYR A 127 -11.10 8.39 5.50
N PRO A 128 -10.29 9.45 5.43
CA PRO A 128 -10.21 10.44 6.48
C PRO A 128 -11.56 11.10 6.68
N ILE A 129 -11.91 11.34 7.94
CA ILE A 129 -13.22 11.83 8.34
C ILE A 129 -13.11 13.22 8.95
N GLU A 130 -14.06 14.07 8.63
CA GLU A 130 -14.28 15.35 9.28
C GLU A 130 -15.66 15.30 9.94
N SER A 131 -15.72 15.59 11.23
CA SER A 131 -16.96 15.48 11.99
C SER A 131 -17.39 16.83 12.55
N SER A 132 -18.68 17.10 12.47
CA SER A 132 -19.34 18.17 13.21
C SER A 132 -20.56 17.61 13.92
N PHE A 133 -20.92 18.21 15.06
CA PHE A 133 -22.07 17.79 15.84
C PHE A 133 -22.87 19.00 16.34
N GLY A 134 -24.17 18.79 16.48
CA GLY A 134 -25.11 19.78 17.00
C GLY A 134 -26.11 19.14 17.96
N THR A 135 -26.87 19.99 18.66
CA THR A 135 -27.98 19.54 19.49
C THR A 135 -29.09 18.97 18.60
N LEU A 136 -29.59 17.78 18.96
CA LEU A 136 -30.68 17.17 18.22
C LEU A 136 -31.99 17.91 18.53
N ASP A 137 -32.67 18.38 17.49
CA ASP A 137 -34.01 18.94 17.65
C ASP A 137 -35.02 17.80 17.81
N ASN A 138 -35.48 17.61 19.06
CA ASN A 138 -36.44 16.57 19.41
C ASN A 138 -37.84 16.80 18.82
N THR A 139 -38.10 17.92 18.14
CA THR A 139 -39.38 18.20 17.49
C THR A 139 -39.50 17.62 16.08
N VAL A 140 -38.39 17.15 15.50
CA VAL A 140 -38.32 16.56 14.17
C VAL A 140 -38.07 15.05 14.31
N TYR A 141 -39.09 14.23 14.05
CA TYR A 141 -39.00 12.78 14.14
C TYR A 141 -38.89 12.15 12.75
N TYR A 142 -37.94 11.22 12.57
CA TYR A 142 -37.80 10.44 11.34
C TYR A 142 -38.68 9.20 11.40
N ASN A 143 -39.86 9.23 10.75
CA ASN A 143 -40.63 8.02 10.51
C ASN A 143 -40.52 7.62 9.03
N GLY A 144 -39.71 6.60 8.76
CA GLY A 144 -39.67 5.83 7.52
C GLY A 144 -39.13 6.54 6.27
N VAL A 145 -39.70 7.68 5.85
CA VAL A 145 -39.35 8.40 4.61
C VAL A 145 -39.99 9.79 4.48
N SER A 146 -40.72 10.29 5.49
CA SER A 146 -41.43 11.58 5.40
C SER A 146 -41.21 12.46 6.64
N PHE A 147 -40.95 13.75 6.41
CA PHE A 147 -40.81 14.79 7.43
C PHE A 147 -42.18 15.06 8.07
N SER A 148 -42.46 14.43 9.21
CA SER A 148 -43.70 14.64 9.97
C SER A 148 -43.38 15.29 11.31
N LYS A 149 -44.10 16.37 11.61
CA LYS A 149 -43.99 17.12 12.86
C LYS A 149 -45.12 16.67 13.78
N SER A 150 -44.83 15.83 14.77
CA SER A 150 -45.79 15.57 15.84
C SER A 150 -45.11 15.62 17.22
N PRO A 151 -45.62 16.45 18.15
CA PRO A 151 -45.08 16.60 19.48
C PRO A 151 -45.82 15.67 20.45
N GLY A 152 -45.09 14.87 21.23
CA GLY A 152 -45.74 14.11 22.28
C GLY A 152 -44.85 13.10 22.95
N ASN A 153 -44.12 13.56 23.97
CA ASN A 153 -43.53 12.74 25.03
C ASN A 153 -42.67 11.54 24.60
N THR A 154 -41.40 11.80 24.27
CA THR A 154 -40.38 10.75 24.36
C THR A 154 -39.03 11.35 24.74
N THR A 155 -38.65 11.27 26.02
CA THR A 155 -37.25 11.25 26.46
C THR A 155 -36.61 9.95 25.99
N SER A 156 -36.42 9.81 24.68
CA SER A 156 -35.67 8.72 24.08
C SER A 156 -34.25 9.22 23.82
N ASN A 157 -33.26 8.49 24.35
CA ASN A 157 -31.85 8.75 24.09
C ASN A 157 -31.51 8.29 22.67
N TYR A 158 -31.89 9.07 21.66
CA TYR A 158 -31.51 8.81 20.27
C TYR A 158 -30.52 9.87 19.80
N SER A 159 -29.74 9.48 18.81
CA SER A 159 -28.73 10.31 18.16
C SER A 159 -28.77 9.99 16.68
N VAL A 160 -28.72 11.02 15.83
CA VAL A 160 -28.78 10.84 14.39
C VAL A 160 -27.39 11.10 13.82
N ILE A 161 -26.90 10.20 12.98
CA ILE A 161 -25.61 10.37 12.28
C ILE A 161 -25.86 10.38 10.77
N HIS A 162 -25.35 11.41 10.11
CA HIS A 162 -25.32 11.55 8.66
C HIS A 162 -23.90 11.30 8.18
N ILE A 163 -23.72 10.30 7.33
CA ILE A 163 -22.42 9.95 6.74
C ILE A 163 -22.53 10.20 5.25
N PHE A 164 -21.66 11.06 4.70
CA PHE A 164 -21.66 11.41 3.29
C PHE A 164 -20.25 11.72 2.80
N PHE A 165 -20.03 11.58 1.49
CA PHE A 165 -18.79 12.05 0.88
C PHE A 165 -18.81 13.57 0.75
N ASN A 166 -17.68 14.22 1.03
CA ASN A 166 -17.54 15.67 0.88
C ASN A 166 -17.78 16.12 -0.56
N ASP A 167 -17.23 15.33 -1.49
CA ASP A 167 -17.24 15.59 -2.92
C ASP A 167 -17.40 14.27 -3.68
N LEU A 168 -17.75 14.36 -4.95
CA LEU A 168 -17.82 13.24 -5.89
C LEU A 168 -16.44 12.83 -6.42
N VAL A 169 -15.39 13.59 -6.09
CA VAL A 169 -14.01 13.32 -6.45
C VAL A 169 -13.20 12.86 -5.24
N ALA A 170 -12.16 12.07 -5.50
CA ALA A 170 -11.24 11.55 -4.49
C ALA A 170 -9.81 12.00 -4.79
N PHE A 171 -8.99 12.16 -3.75
CA PHE A 171 -7.56 12.41 -3.96
C PHE A 171 -6.86 11.12 -4.36
N GLN A 172 -6.02 11.19 -5.40
CA GLN A 172 -5.26 10.05 -5.86
C GLN A 172 -3.76 10.34 -5.80
N TYR A 173 -3.05 9.66 -4.91
CA TYR A 173 -1.59 9.71 -4.81
C TYR A 173 -0.95 8.67 -5.70
N ARG A 174 -0.02 9.13 -6.53
CA ARG A 174 0.73 8.28 -7.45
C ARG A 174 2.13 8.02 -6.94
N ARG A 175 2.47 6.76 -6.70
CA ARG A 175 3.85 6.32 -6.41
C ARG A 175 4.54 5.88 -7.70
N SER A 176 5.68 6.52 -7.99
CA SER A 176 6.51 6.25 -9.17
C SER A 176 7.97 6.12 -8.79
N VAL A 177 8.76 5.45 -9.62
CA VAL A 177 10.20 5.36 -9.46
C VAL A 177 10.84 6.70 -9.85
N ASN A 178 11.59 7.32 -8.93
CA ASN A 178 12.19 8.65 -9.12
C ASN A 178 13.39 8.65 -10.10
N TYR A 179 14.09 7.51 -10.25
CA TYR A 179 15.20 7.36 -11.19
C TYR A 179 15.14 5.99 -11.87
N SER A 180 14.68 5.98 -13.11
CA SER A 180 14.81 4.81 -13.99
C SER A 180 16.20 4.78 -14.63
N TRP A 181 16.65 3.60 -15.07
CA TRP A 181 17.84 3.45 -15.91
C TRP A 181 17.82 4.41 -17.11
N ARG A 182 16.64 4.64 -17.70
CA ARG A 182 16.45 5.59 -18.80
C ARG A 182 16.86 7.02 -18.41
N ASN A 183 16.53 7.45 -17.19
CA ASN A 183 16.90 8.77 -16.69
C ASN A 183 18.42 8.87 -16.49
N VAL A 184 19.05 7.79 -16.00
CA VAL A 184 20.51 7.74 -15.85
C VAL A 184 21.21 7.84 -17.20
N PHE A 185 20.73 7.11 -18.21
CA PHE A 185 21.26 7.18 -19.57
C PHE A 185 21.06 8.54 -20.22
N ALA A 186 19.89 9.15 -20.03
CA ALA A 186 19.61 10.48 -20.55
C ALA A 186 20.53 11.53 -19.90
N SER A 187 20.72 11.49 -18.58
CA SER A 187 21.57 12.43 -17.86
C SER A 187 23.05 12.25 -18.21
N PHE A 188 23.55 11.01 -18.26
CA PHE A 188 24.95 10.73 -18.60
C PHE A 188 25.24 11.05 -20.08
N GLY A 189 24.35 10.67 -20.99
CA GLY A 189 24.46 10.99 -22.41
C GLY A 189 24.40 12.49 -22.67
N GLY A 190 23.52 13.22 -21.96
CA GLY A 190 23.45 14.68 -22.05
C GLY A 190 24.73 15.36 -21.55
N LEU A 191 25.28 14.89 -20.43
CA LEU A 191 26.53 15.42 -19.87
C LEU A 191 27.72 15.17 -20.81
N LEU A 192 27.89 13.93 -21.29
CA LEU A 192 28.97 13.57 -22.21
C LEU A 192 28.85 14.27 -23.57
N GLY A 193 27.63 14.39 -24.09
CA GLY A 193 27.38 15.11 -25.34
C GLY A 193 27.69 16.59 -25.23
N LEU A 194 27.40 17.22 -24.09
CA LEU A 194 27.65 18.65 -23.88
C LEU A 194 29.13 18.97 -23.65
N PHE A 195 29.82 18.22 -22.77
CA PHE A 195 31.20 18.55 -22.39
C PHE A 195 32.26 17.96 -23.31
N ALA A 196 32.08 16.71 -23.75
CA ALA A 196 33.07 16.01 -24.56
C ALA A 196 32.72 16.00 -26.05
N GLY A 197 31.52 16.45 -26.44
CA GLY A 197 31.01 16.23 -27.80
C GLY A 197 30.85 14.74 -28.13
N PHE A 198 30.90 13.88 -27.11
CA PHE A 198 30.97 12.45 -27.26
C PHE A 198 29.57 11.91 -27.55
N SER A 199 29.41 11.30 -28.73
CA SER A 199 28.14 10.73 -29.16
C SER A 199 28.21 9.20 -29.18
N LEU A 200 27.04 8.54 -29.29
CA LEU A 200 26.98 7.10 -29.44
C LEU A 200 27.75 6.62 -30.70
N MET A 201 27.83 7.46 -31.75
CA MET A 201 28.67 7.17 -32.93
C MET A 201 30.16 7.19 -32.61
N SER A 202 30.61 8.07 -31.72
CA SER A 202 32.00 8.14 -31.27
C SER A 202 32.44 6.86 -30.54
N ILE A 203 31.52 6.16 -29.86
CA ILE A 203 31.80 4.85 -29.25
C ILE A 203 32.14 3.81 -30.32
N PHE A 204 31.36 3.75 -31.41
CA PHE A 204 31.60 2.80 -32.50
C PHE A 204 32.93 3.08 -33.22
N GLU A 205 33.30 4.34 -33.41
CA GLU A 205 34.60 4.72 -33.96
C GLU A 205 35.75 4.27 -33.04
N PHE A 206 35.60 4.44 -31.72
CA PHE A 206 36.61 4.01 -30.75
C PHE A 206 36.79 2.49 -30.78
N LEU A 207 35.69 1.72 -30.81
CA LEU A 207 35.73 0.26 -30.94
C LEU A 207 36.39 -0.18 -32.25
N TYR A 208 36.11 0.48 -33.36
CA TYR A 208 36.74 0.18 -34.64
C TYR A 208 38.26 0.42 -34.61
N PHE A 209 38.70 1.58 -34.11
CA PHE A 209 40.12 1.94 -34.08
C PHE A 209 40.93 1.14 -33.07
N PHE A 210 40.43 0.95 -31.85
CA PHE A 210 41.20 0.32 -30.78
C PHE A 210 41.06 -1.19 -30.70
N ILE A 211 39.92 -1.75 -31.12
CA ILE A 211 39.70 -3.20 -31.07
C ILE A 211 39.93 -3.80 -32.45
N ILE A 212 39.12 -3.41 -33.44
CA ILE A 212 39.11 -4.11 -34.74
C ILE A 212 40.42 -3.89 -35.48
N ARG A 213 40.90 -2.66 -35.58
CA ARG A 213 42.14 -2.35 -36.30
C ARG A 213 43.38 -2.96 -35.65
N VAL A 214 43.48 -2.89 -34.32
CA VAL A 214 44.62 -3.47 -33.57
C VAL A 214 44.64 -4.99 -33.68
N ILE A 215 43.49 -5.66 -33.57
CA ILE A 215 43.40 -7.12 -33.74
C ILE A 215 43.73 -7.51 -35.19
N THR A 216 43.24 -6.76 -36.18
CA THR A 216 43.51 -7.03 -37.59
C THR A 216 45.00 -6.88 -37.90
N ASP A 217 45.65 -5.81 -37.44
CA ASP A 217 47.10 -5.62 -37.60
C ASP A 217 47.90 -6.71 -36.87
N ALA A 218 47.49 -7.10 -35.66
CA ALA A 218 48.14 -8.19 -34.92
C ALA A 218 47.99 -9.55 -35.65
N CYS A 219 46.81 -9.86 -36.19
CA CYS A 219 46.57 -11.06 -36.97
C CYS A 219 47.36 -11.08 -38.29
N ILE A 220 47.41 -9.97 -39.02
CA ILE A 220 48.20 -9.85 -40.26
C ILE A 220 49.69 -10.04 -39.96
N ASN A 221 50.21 -9.42 -38.90
CA ASN A 221 51.60 -9.59 -38.50
C ASN A 221 51.91 -11.03 -38.05
N SER A 222 50.99 -11.71 -37.37
CA SER A 222 51.15 -13.12 -36.99
C SER A 222 51.14 -14.06 -38.21
N MET A 223 50.27 -13.82 -39.21
CA MET A 223 50.27 -14.58 -40.46
C MET A 223 51.55 -14.36 -41.29
N LYS A 224 52.15 -13.17 -41.22
CA LYS A 224 53.41 -12.86 -41.91
C LYS A 224 54.60 -13.61 -41.30
N HIS A 225 54.58 -13.85 -39.98
CA HIS A 225 55.62 -14.58 -39.27
C HIS A 225 55.49 -16.12 -39.38
N SER A 226 54.33 -16.63 -39.82
CA SER A 226 54.08 -18.07 -40.08
C SER A 226 54.39 -18.50 -41.52
N ASN A 227 54.59 -17.55 -42.45
CA ASN A 227 54.89 -17.82 -43.86
C ASN A 227 56.37 -17.55 -44.22
N ILE A 228 57.25 -17.43 -43.22
CA ILE A 228 58.71 -17.38 -43.36
C ILE A 228 59.30 -18.61 -42.68
#